data_AF-A0A8J9RYS8-F1
#
_entry.id   AF-A0A8J9RYS8-F1
#
_cell.length_a   1.000
_cell.length_b   1.000
_cell.length_c   1.000
_cell.angle_alpha   90.00
_cell.angle_beta   90.00
_cell.angle_gamma   90.00
#
_symmetry.space_group_name_H-M   'P 1'
#
loop_
_entity.id
_entity.type
_entity.pdbx_description
1 polymer ?
#
loop_
_entity_poly.entity_id
_entity_poly.type
_entity_poly.pdbx_seq_one_letter_code
_entity_poly.pdbx_strand_id
1 'polypeptide(L)'
;LFISTGLVSLVVSSDGGGISTTQSEILGEAAVELLPVMFKIVALNDKPPTEDLKTQMKMTASEVSERSHQTQSLCEAIAALSRCAPTPFLHGLFKKLMQRLLEEAQSGISDSSKVCAFLCLCQSLVSSRVLDENSISFLYRALKPMIRNDEQDARIQKRAYKVLAEMCECHHSFFFDITRLQETIELLTGTMGTSQIAARHMRLKCMNIIIDGFDDTHSEHV
;
A
#
# COMPACT_ATOMS: atom_id res chain seq x y z
N LEU A 1 13.62 12.22 15.04
CA LEU A 1 14.32 10.93 14.88
C LEU A 1 14.14 10.49 13.43
N PHE A 2 15.10 10.83 12.57
CA PHE A 2 15.12 10.44 11.17
C PHE A 2 16.13 9.32 11.01
N ILE A 3 15.67 8.11 10.71
CA ILE A 3 16.52 7.03 10.20
C ILE A 3 15.74 6.43 9.02
N SER A 4 15.93 6.97 7.82
CA SER A 4 15.44 6.32 6.58
C SER A 4 16.22 6.77 5.33
N THR A 5 17.53 6.95 5.43
CA THR A 5 18.40 7.27 4.28
C THR A 5 19.46 6.19 4.00
N GLY A 6 19.41 5.06 4.71
CA GLY A 6 20.48 4.05 4.67
C GLY A 6 20.47 3.05 3.51
N LEU A 7 19.41 2.96 2.69
CA LEU A 7 19.33 1.94 1.63
C LEU A 7 19.42 2.49 0.19
N VAL A 8 19.54 3.82 0.01
CA VAL A 8 19.57 4.45 -1.32
C VAL A 8 21.01 4.73 -1.81
N SER A 9 22.03 4.58 -0.95
CA SER A 9 23.39 5.02 -1.27
C SER A 9 24.35 3.94 -1.80
N LEU A 10 23.85 2.77 -2.27
CA LEU A 10 24.73 1.72 -2.80
C LEU A 10 24.92 1.75 -4.33
N VAL A 11 24.44 2.78 -5.01
CA VAL A 11 24.68 2.96 -6.44
C VAL A 11 25.19 4.38 -6.64
N VAL A 12 26.51 4.55 -6.55
CA VAL A 12 27.34 5.53 -7.28
C VAL A 12 28.70 5.55 -6.57
N SER A 13 29.66 4.79 -7.11
CA SER A 13 31.04 5.24 -7.34
C SER A 13 31.87 4.16 -8.06
N SER A 14 32.20 4.51 -9.30
CA SER A 14 33.46 4.29 -10.02
C SER A 14 33.92 2.88 -10.42
N ASP A 15 33.96 2.74 -11.75
CA ASP A 15 34.95 2.02 -12.59
C ASP A 15 34.65 0.56 -13.00
N GLY A 16 34.53 0.34 -14.32
CA GLY A 16 34.43 -0.98 -14.97
C GLY A 16 33.04 -1.37 -15.51
N GLY A 17 32.74 -0.96 -16.75
CA GLY A 17 31.45 -1.15 -17.45
C GLY A 17 31.05 -2.58 -17.85
N GLY A 18 31.13 -3.55 -16.94
CA GLY A 18 30.68 -4.93 -17.17
C GLY A 18 29.91 -5.59 -16.01
N ILE A 19 29.97 -5.05 -14.80
CA ILE A 19 29.44 -5.72 -13.58
C ILE A 19 28.00 -5.27 -13.24
N SER A 20 27.62 -4.04 -13.59
CA SER A 20 26.32 -3.46 -13.20
C SER A 20 25.11 -4.10 -13.91
N THR A 21 25.27 -4.52 -15.17
CA THR A 21 24.17 -5.11 -15.96
C THR A 21 23.80 -6.49 -15.41
N THR A 22 24.81 -7.32 -15.14
CA THR A 22 24.60 -8.70 -14.64
C THR A 22 24.00 -8.71 -13.25
N GLN A 23 24.38 -7.79 -12.35
CA GLN A 23 23.76 -7.71 -11.02
C GLN A 23 22.30 -7.26 -11.08
N SER A 24 21.96 -6.31 -11.96
CA SER A 24 20.58 -5.87 -12.16
C SER A 24 19.70 -6.98 -12.75
N GLU A 25 20.24 -7.78 -13.67
CA GLU A 25 19.55 -8.94 -14.24
C GLU A 25 19.29 -10.01 -13.18
N ILE A 26 20.31 -10.38 -12.39
CA ILE A 26 20.17 -11.36 -11.30
C ILE A 26 19.13 -10.89 -10.27
N LEU A 27 19.14 -9.60 -9.89
CA LEU A 27 18.15 -9.04 -8.97
C LEU A 27 16.74 -9.05 -9.56
N GLY A 28 16.60 -8.78 -10.86
CA GLY A 28 15.33 -8.85 -11.56
C GLY A 28 14.76 -10.26 -11.61
N GLU A 29 15.58 -11.26 -11.93
CA GLU A 29 15.20 -12.68 -11.89
C GLU A 29 14.79 -13.11 -10.48
N ALA A 30 15.59 -12.77 -9.47
CA ALA A 30 15.26 -13.06 -8.07
C ALA A 30 13.95 -12.40 -7.64
N ALA A 31 13.68 -11.16 -8.08
CA ALA A 31 12.42 -10.48 -7.76
C ALA A 31 11.21 -11.16 -8.41
N VAL A 32 11.34 -11.65 -9.64
CA VAL A 32 10.28 -12.41 -10.34
C VAL A 32 9.90 -13.69 -9.58
N GLU A 33 10.89 -14.39 -9.01
CA GLU A 33 10.68 -15.61 -8.23
C GLU A 33 10.14 -15.32 -6.81
N LEU A 34 10.69 -14.32 -6.12
CA LEU A 34 10.39 -14.05 -4.71
C LEU A 34 9.08 -13.29 -4.50
N LEU A 35 8.75 -12.31 -5.35
CA LEU A 35 7.57 -11.47 -5.17
C LEU A 35 6.26 -12.28 -5.07
N PRO A 36 5.98 -13.27 -5.93
CA PRO A 36 4.76 -14.07 -5.82
C PRO A 36 4.67 -14.84 -4.51
N VAL A 37 5.80 -15.35 -4.01
CA VAL A 37 5.88 -16.08 -2.74
C VAL A 37 5.56 -15.13 -1.58
N MET A 38 6.18 -13.96 -1.55
CA MET A 38 5.95 -12.95 -0.52
C MET A 38 4.51 -12.43 -0.52
N PHE A 39 3.93 -12.18 -1.70
CA PHE A 39 2.51 -11.81 -1.85
C PHE A 39 1.60 -12.88 -1.25
N LYS A 40 1.90 -14.15 -1.52
CA LYS A 40 1.14 -15.28 -0.98
C LYS A 40 1.25 -15.35 0.54
N ILE A 41 2.43 -15.14 1.11
CA ILE A 41 2.64 -15.14 2.57
C ILE A 41 1.80 -14.02 3.22
N VAL A 42 1.86 -12.80 2.71
CA VAL A 42 1.06 -11.68 3.25
C VAL A 42 -0.45 -11.97 3.14
N ALA A 43 -0.90 -12.48 2.00
CA ALA A 43 -2.31 -12.84 1.79
C ALA A 43 -2.81 -13.96 2.72
N LEU A 44 -1.92 -14.85 3.17
CA LEU A 44 -2.26 -15.95 4.09
C LEU A 44 -2.13 -15.57 5.56
N ASN A 45 -1.19 -14.68 5.91
CA ASN A 45 -0.86 -14.32 7.29
C ASN A 45 -1.95 -13.51 8.01
N ASP A 46 -2.88 -12.88 7.28
CA ASP A 46 -3.95 -12.10 7.89
C ASP A 46 -5.17 -12.97 8.27
N LYS A 47 -5.21 -14.25 7.85
CA LYS A 47 -6.31 -15.17 8.20
C LYS A 47 -6.43 -15.25 9.74
N PRO A 48 -7.60 -14.96 10.32
CA PRO A 48 -7.80 -15.21 11.74
C PRO A 48 -7.59 -16.71 12.02
N PRO A 49 -7.06 -17.08 13.20
CA PRO A 49 -6.91 -18.49 13.56
C PRO A 49 -8.26 -19.18 13.38
N THR A 50 -8.26 -20.23 12.57
CA THR A 50 -9.43 -21.03 12.20
C THR A 50 -10.27 -21.43 13.42
N GLU A 51 -11.57 -21.51 13.17
CA GLU A 51 -12.67 -21.90 14.07
C GLU A 51 -12.44 -23.21 14.83
N ASP A 52 -11.59 -23.20 15.84
CA ASP A 52 -11.68 -24.13 16.96
C ASP A 52 -11.93 -23.29 18.21
N LEU A 53 -13.16 -23.36 18.72
CA LEU A 53 -13.63 -22.66 19.94
C LEU A 53 -12.76 -22.91 21.19
N LYS A 54 -11.76 -23.82 21.11
CA LYS A 54 -10.80 -24.12 22.17
C LYS A 54 -9.48 -23.35 22.09
N THR A 55 -9.16 -22.71 20.96
CA THR A 55 -7.93 -21.90 20.76
C THR A 55 -8.23 -20.39 20.81
N GLN A 56 -9.46 -19.99 21.13
CA GLN A 56 -9.87 -18.58 21.25
C GLN A 56 -9.40 -17.89 22.55
N MET A 57 -8.69 -18.58 23.45
CA MET A 57 -8.07 -17.95 24.62
C MET A 57 -6.55 -17.87 24.44
N LYS A 58 -6.08 -16.64 24.19
CA LYS A 58 -4.69 -16.14 24.19
C LYS A 58 -3.85 -16.44 22.95
N MET A 59 -4.12 -15.71 21.87
CA MET A 59 -3.00 -14.99 21.27
C MET A 59 -2.58 -13.91 22.26
N THR A 60 -1.35 -13.97 22.74
CA THR A 60 -0.80 -12.92 23.60
C THR A 60 -0.67 -11.62 22.80
N ALA A 61 -0.72 -10.48 23.48
CA ALA A 61 -0.45 -9.19 22.83
C ALA A 61 0.92 -9.18 22.11
N SER A 62 1.88 -9.98 22.60
CA SER A 62 3.19 -10.20 21.97
C SER A 62 3.05 -10.83 20.58
N GLU A 63 2.32 -11.94 20.45
CA GLU A 63 2.16 -12.66 19.18
C GLU A 63 1.38 -11.88 18.11
N VAL A 64 0.44 -11.02 18.55
CA VAL A 64 -0.26 -10.08 17.65
C VAL A 64 0.72 -9.02 17.15
N SER A 65 1.53 -8.46 18.05
CA SER A 65 2.53 -7.45 17.72
C SER A 65 3.58 -8.02 16.77
N GLU A 66 4.12 -9.21 17.07
CA GLU A 66 5.11 -9.91 16.25
C GLU A 66 4.59 -10.17 14.84
N ARG A 67 3.35 -10.66 14.69
CA ARG A 67 2.74 -10.82 13.36
C ARG A 67 2.58 -9.51 12.62
N SER A 68 2.17 -8.44 13.31
CA SER A 68 2.06 -7.11 12.70
C SER A 68 3.44 -6.62 12.21
N HIS A 69 4.49 -6.80 13.01
CA HIS A 69 5.86 -6.45 12.62
C HIS A 69 6.37 -7.30 11.46
N GLN A 70 6.11 -8.61 11.45
CA GLN A 70 6.48 -9.50 10.34
C GLN A 70 5.79 -9.09 9.04
N THR A 71 4.49 -8.82 9.06
CA THR A 71 3.74 -8.36 7.89
C THR A 71 4.28 -7.03 7.39
N GLN A 72 4.63 -6.11 8.29
CA GLN A 72 5.24 -4.83 7.90
C GLN A 72 6.61 -5.03 7.23
N SER A 73 7.50 -5.82 7.82
CA SER A 73 8.81 -6.14 7.24
C SER A 73 8.69 -6.81 5.87
N LEU A 74 7.71 -7.70 5.69
CA LEU A 74 7.43 -8.31 4.38
C LEU A 74 6.95 -7.29 3.35
N CYS A 75 6.09 -6.35 3.75
CA CYS A 75 5.61 -5.27 2.88
C CYS A 75 6.75 -4.35 2.44
N GLU A 76 7.66 -4.00 3.36
CA GLU A 76 8.86 -3.20 3.07
C GLU A 76 9.80 -3.94 2.11
N ALA A 77 10.03 -5.23 2.32
CA ALA A 77 10.84 -6.05 1.42
C ALA A 77 10.18 -6.21 0.03
N ILE A 78 8.85 -6.35 -0.04
CA ILE A 78 8.10 -6.33 -1.31
C ILE A 78 8.33 -5.00 -2.04
N ALA A 79 8.21 -3.87 -1.34
CA ALA A 79 8.41 -2.55 -1.94
C ALA A 79 9.83 -2.40 -2.49
N ALA A 80 10.84 -2.87 -1.75
CA ALA A 80 12.24 -2.84 -2.19
C ALA A 80 12.48 -3.73 -3.41
N LEU A 81 12.04 -4.99 -3.39
CA LEU A 81 12.19 -5.94 -4.50
C LEU A 81 11.41 -5.52 -5.75
N SER A 82 10.26 -4.87 -5.58
CA SER A 82 9.46 -4.38 -6.70
C SER A 82 10.25 -3.41 -7.58
N ARG A 83 11.21 -2.65 -7.03
CA ARG A 83 12.07 -1.75 -7.82
C ARG A 83 13.08 -2.49 -8.72
N CYS A 84 13.33 -3.77 -8.45
CA CYS A 84 14.23 -4.60 -9.24
C CYS A 84 13.49 -5.43 -10.30
N ALA A 85 12.18 -5.63 -10.14
CA ALA A 85 11.40 -6.49 -11.02
C ALA A 85 11.08 -5.82 -12.37
N PRO A 86 11.00 -6.59 -13.47
CA PRO A 86 10.58 -6.06 -14.76
C PRO A 86 9.17 -5.44 -14.72
N THR A 87 8.99 -4.26 -15.33
CA THR A 87 7.70 -3.55 -15.37
C THR A 87 6.53 -4.40 -15.87
N PRO A 88 6.65 -5.20 -16.97
CA PRO A 88 5.53 -6.01 -17.45
C PRO A 88 5.08 -7.08 -16.43
N PHE A 89 6.03 -7.64 -15.68
CA PHE A 89 5.74 -8.59 -14.62
C PHE A 89 4.97 -7.92 -13.47
N LEU A 90 5.42 -6.74 -13.02
CA LEU A 90 4.75 -5.98 -11.96
C LEU A 90 3.34 -5.55 -12.36
N HIS A 91 3.14 -5.10 -13.61
CA HIS A 91 1.80 -4.80 -14.12
C HIS A 91 0.89 -6.02 -14.08
N GLY A 92 1.40 -7.19 -14.49
CA GLY A 92 0.66 -8.44 -14.41
C GLY A 92 0.31 -8.82 -12.96
N LEU A 93 1.25 -8.63 -12.03
CA LEU A 93 1.07 -8.90 -10.61
C LEU A 93 0.04 -7.95 -9.98
N PHE A 94 0.14 -6.65 -10.25
CA PHE A 94 -0.79 -5.62 -9.80
C PHE A 94 -2.20 -5.88 -10.32
N LYS A 95 -2.37 -6.22 -11.60
CA LYS A 95 -3.68 -6.55 -12.18
C LYS A 95 -4.33 -7.72 -11.46
N LYS A 96 -3.58 -8.80 -11.18
CA LYS A 96 -4.07 -9.96 -10.42
C LYS A 96 -4.43 -9.60 -8.98
N LEU A 97 -3.63 -8.76 -8.33
CA LEU A 97 -3.91 -8.26 -6.98
C LEU A 97 -5.22 -7.47 -6.94
N MET A 98 -5.38 -6.52 -7.86
CA MET A 98 -6.59 -5.68 -7.93
C MET A 98 -7.84 -6.49 -8.23
N GLN A 99 -7.75 -7.47 -9.13
CA GLN A 99 -8.86 -8.38 -9.40
C GLN A 99 -9.31 -9.09 -8.11
N ARG A 100 -8.37 -9.71 -7.39
CA ARG A 100 -8.68 -10.41 -6.14
C ARG A 100 -9.19 -9.50 -5.04
N LEU A 101 -8.65 -8.29 -4.93
CA LEU A 101 -9.10 -7.29 -3.97
C LEU A 101 -10.58 -6.93 -4.21
N LEU A 102 -10.95 -6.67 -5.46
CA LEU A 102 -12.30 -6.29 -5.82
C LEU A 102 -13.28 -7.46 -5.67
N GLU A 103 -12.89 -8.67 -6.08
CA GLU A 103 -13.68 -9.89 -5.89
C GLU A 103 -13.97 -10.13 -4.40
N GLU A 104 -12.97 -10.06 -3.53
CA GLU A 104 -13.16 -10.31 -2.10
C GLU A 104 -14.00 -9.20 -1.45
N ALA A 105 -13.74 -7.93 -1.76
CA ALA A 105 -14.45 -6.79 -1.17
C ALA A 105 -15.93 -6.71 -1.56
N GLN A 106 -16.31 -7.32 -2.70
CA GLN A 106 -17.69 -7.38 -3.18
C GLN A 106 -18.42 -8.67 -2.80
N SER A 107 -17.73 -9.68 -2.27
CA SER A 107 -18.29 -11.02 -2.07
C SER A 107 -19.41 -11.13 -1.02
N GLY A 108 -19.71 -10.09 -0.25
CA GLY A 108 -20.77 -10.05 0.78
C GLY A 108 -20.47 -10.90 2.03
N ILE A 109 -19.66 -11.96 1.89
CA ILE A 109 -19.08 -12.79 2.95
C ILE A 109 -17.57 -12.50 3.02
N SER A 110 -17.22 -11.22 2.90
CA SER A 110 -15.83 -10.77 2.80
C SER A 110 -15.07 -11.17 4.06
N ASP A 111 -14.01 -11.96 3.90
CA ASP A 111 -13.00 -12.11 4.94
C ASP A 111 -12.22 -10.79 5.02
N SER A 112 -12.64 -9.90 5.92
CA SER A 112 -12.05 -8.56 6.10
C SER A 112 -10.53 -8.60 6.24
N SER A 113 -9.99 -9.71 6.77
CA SER A 113 -8.55 -9.91 6.84
C SER A 113 -7.90 -10.06 5.46
N LYS A 114 -8.50 -10.79 4.52
CA LYS A 114 -7.94 -10.90 3.16
C LYS A 114 -7.97 -9.56 2.43
N VAL A 115 -9.07 -8.82 2.55
CA VAL A 115 -9.17 -7.46 1.98
C VAL A 115 -8.07 -6.57 2.57
N CYS A 116 -7.86 -6.62 3.89
CA CYS A 116 -6.78 -5.89 4.55
C CYS A 116 -5.39 -6.31 4.06
N ALA A 117 -5.15 -7.61 3.85
CA ALA A 117 -3.89 -8.12 3.32
C ALA A 117 -3.63 -7.62 1.90
N PHE A 118 -4.65 -7.65 1.02
CA PHE A 118 -4.54 -7.11 -0.33
C PHE A 118 -4.31 -5.59 -0.33
N LEU A 119 -4.93 -4.85 0.58
CA LEU A 119 -4.66 -3.42 0.76
C LEU A 119 -3.21 -3.16 1.24
N CYS A 120 -2.65 -4.01 2.10
CA CYS A 120 -1.23 -3.92 2.49
C CYS A 120 -0.29 -4.17 1.31
N LEU A 121 -0.61 -5.13 0.45
CA LEU A 121 0.15 -5.37 -0.79
C LEU A 121 0.04 -4.19 -1.76
N CYS A 122 -1.15 -3.58 -1.90
CA CYS A 122 -1.33 -2.37 -2.69
C CYS A 122 -0.47 -1.22 -2.14
N GLN A 123 -0.48 -0.99 -0.82
CA GLN A 123 0.36 0.02 -0.18
C GLN A 123 1.85 -0.21 -0.50
N SER A 124 2.32 -1.46 -0.41
CA SER A 124 3.71 -1.83 -0.70
C SER A 124 4.10 -1.48 -2.14
N LEU A 125 3.25 -1.82 -3.11
CA LEU A 125 3.48 -1.47 -4.51
C LEU A 125 3.45 0.04 -4.76
N VAL A 126 2.53 0.78 -4.11
CA VAL A 126 2.49 2.25 -4.20
C VAL A 126 3.80 2.85 -3.68
N SER A 127 4.27 2.41 -2.51
CA SER A 127 5.50 2.91 -1.87
C SER A 127 6.76 2.63 -2.69
N SER A 128 6.75 1.59 -3.54
CA SER A 128 7.87 1.27 -4.42
C SER A 128 8.04 2.26 -5.59
N ARG A 129 7.02 3.08 -5.89
CA ARG A 129 7.00 4.07 -6.99
C ARG A 129 7.21 3.51 -8.39
N VAL A 130 6.94 2.21 -8.59
CA VAL A 130 7.07 1.51 -9.88
C VAL A 130 5.78 1.44 -10.69
N LEU A 131 4.64 1.80 -10.08
CA LEU A 131 3.33 1.78 -10.73
C LEU A 131 3.17 3.00 -11.64
N ASP A 132 2.61 2.77 -12.83
CA ASP A 132 2.24 3.84 -13.74
C ASP A 132 0.96 4.56 -13.30
N GLU A 133 0.72 5.74 -13.88
CA GLU A 133 -0.42 6.58 -13.53
C GLU A 133 -1.77 5.87 -13.75
N ASN A 134 -1.88 5.00 -14.77
CA ASN A 134 -3.07 4.20 -15.00
C ASN A 134 -3.37 3.23 -13.85
N SER A 135 -2.33 2.57 -13.31
CA SER A 135 -2.46 1.68 -12.15
C SER A 135 -2.84 2.45 -10.90
N ILE A 136 -2.23 3.61 -10.67
CA ILE A 136 -2.56 4.51 -9.55
C ILE A 136 -4.01 5.02 -9.67
N SER A 137 -4.44 5.44 -10.86
CA SER A 137 -5.82 5.86 -11.13
C SER A 137 -6.83 4.74 -10.92
N PHE A 138 -6.50 3.50 -11.33
CA PHE A 138 -7.35 2.34 -11.08
C PHE A 138 -7.47 2.02 -9.59
N LEU A 139 -6.36 2.01 -8.86
CA LEU A 139 -6.37 1.82 -7.41
C LEU A 139 -7.18 2.90 -6.70
N TYR A 140 -6.98 4.18 -7.04
CA TYR A 140 -7.74 5.28 -6.45
C TYR A 140 -9.25 5.07 -6.61
N ARG A 141 -9.69 4.68 -7.82
CA ARG A 141 -11.11 4.38 -8.09
C ARG A 141 -11.64 3.21 -7.24
N ALA A 142 -10.84 2.16 -7.06
CA ALA A 142 -11.19 1.01 -6.25
C ALA A 142 -11.27 1.32 -4.75
N LEU A 143 -10.46 2.26 -4.23
CA LEU A 143 -10.47 2.65 -2.81
C LEU A 143 -11.69 3.48 -2.42
N LYS A 144 -12.21 4.34 -3.31
CA LYS A 144 -13.36 5.22 -3.02
C LYS A 144 -14.56 4.50 -2.37
N PRO A 145 -15.08 3.39 -2.92
CA PRO A 145 -16.20 2.68 -2.28
C PRO A 145 -15.83 2.10 -0.90
N MET A 146 -14.61 1.58 -0.73
CA MET A 146 -14.15 1.04 0.57
C MET A 146 -13.99 2.14 1.64
N ILE A 147 -13.67 3.36 1.21
CA ILE A 147 -13.57 4.54 2.07
C ILE A 147 -14.96 5.05 2.47
N ARG A 148 -15.92 5.06 1.54
CA ARG A 148 -17.28 5.58 1.76
C ARG A 148 -18.18 4.62 2.55
N ASN A 149 -17.92 3.33 2.48
CA ASN A 149 -18.74 2.30 3.11
C ASN A 149 -18.43 2.18 4.61
N ASP A 150 -19.41 2.54 5.45
CA ASP A 150 -19.36 2.47 6.91
C ASP A 150 -20.07 1.26 7.50
N GLU A 151 -20.62 0.39 6.65
CA GLU A 151 -21.20 -0.89 7.03
C GLU A 151 -20.16 -2.03 7.02
N GLN A 152 -19.02 -1.83 6.35
CA GLN A 152 -17.91 -2.78 6.35
C GLN A 152 -17.04 -2.70 7.62
N ASP A 153 -16.18 -3.72 7.81
CA ASP A 153 -15.23 -3.79 8.92
C ASP A 153 -14.30 -2.56 8.94
N ALA A 154 -14.16 -1.94 10.11
CA ALA A 154 -13.33 -0.76 10.33
C ALA A 154 -11.88 -0.89 9.94
N ARG A 155 -11.35 -2.11 9.94
CA ARG A 155 -10.00 -2.39 9.47
C ARG A 155 -9.87 -2.11 7.99
N ILE A 156 -10.89 -2.41 7.18
CA ILE A 156 -10.90 -2.16 5.74
C ILE A 156 -10.88 -0.66 5.48
N GLN A 157 -11.82 0.10 6.06
CA GLN A 157 -11.89 1.55 5.88
C GLN A 157 -10.58 2.23 6.31
N LYS A 158 -10.05 1.85 7.50
CA LYS A 158 -8.76 2.35 7.99
C LYS A 158 -7.61 2.02 7.04
N ARG A 159 -7.54 0.79 6.52
CA ARG A 159 -6.49 0.36 5.58
C ARG A 159 -6.61 1.08 4.25
N ALA A 160 -7.83 1.29 3.73
CA ALA A 160 -8.04 2.04 2.51
C ALA A 160 -7.53 3.49 2.63
N TYR A 161 -7.75 4.15 3.77
CA TYR A 161 -7.12 5.44 4.05
C TYR A 161 -5.59 5.38 4.16
N LYS A 162 -5.01 4.30 4.70
CA LYS A 162 -3.54 4.13 4.70
C LYS A 162 -2.98 4.05 3.29
N VAL A 163 -3.64 3.30 2.40
CA VAL A 163 -3.23 3.24 0.99
C VAL A 163 -3.39 4.62 0.34
N LEU A 164 -4.50 5.31 0.57
CA LEU A 164 -4.71 6.66 0.03
C LEU A 164 -3.63 7.66 0.50
N ALA A 165 -3.27 7.62 1.78
CA ALA A 165 -2.20 8.45 2.33
C ALA A 165 -0.85 8.17 1.64
N GLU A 166 -0.49 6.89 1.50
CA GLU A 166 0.72 6.47 0.79
C GLU A 166 0.72 6.94 -0.67
N MET A 167 -0.44 6.87 -1.34
CA MET A 167 -0.60 7.36 -2.71
C MET A 167 -0.39 8.87 -2.80
N CYS A 168 -0.90 9.65 -1.83
CA CYS A 168 -0.68 11.09 -1.78
C CYS A 168 0.81 11.43 -1.57
N GLU A 169 1.50 10.71 -0.68
CA GLU A 169 2.94 10.90 -0.38
C GLU A 169 3.86 10.47 -1.55
N CYS A 170 3.49 9.41 -2.28
CA CYS A 170 4.35 8.84 -3.32
C CYS A 170 4.07 9.35 -4.73
N HIS A 171 2.84 9.79 -5.02
CA HIS A 171 2.37 10.12 -6.36
C HIS A 171 1.73 11.52 -6.38
N HIS A 172 2.43 12.52 -5.84
CA HIS A 172 1.95 13.90 -5.73
C HIS A 172 1.37 14.45 -7.04
N SER A 173 2.08 14.29 -8.17
CA SER A 173 1.60 14.78 -9.47
C SER A 173 0.20 14.29 -9.85
N PHE A 174 -0.16 13.07 -9.45
CA PHE A 174 -1.49 12.51 -9.70
C PHE A 174 -2.58 13.18 -8.86
N PHE A 175 -2.28 13.65 -7.64
CA PHE A 175 -3.27 14.26 -6.73
C PHE A 175 -3.39 15.77 -6.84
N PHE A 176 -2.35 16.44 -7.31
CA PHE A 176 -2.31 17.91 -7.41
C PHE A 176 -2.82 18.44 -8.76
N ASP A 177 -3.29 17.56 -9.66
CA ASP A 177 -4.22 17.98 -10.71
C ASP A 177 -5.50 18.55 -10.09
N ILE A 178 -5.97 19.71 -10.58
CA ILE A 178 -7.07 20.48 -9.99
C ILE A 178 -8.34 19.63 -9.82
N THR A 179 -8.67 18.79 -10.81
CA THR A 179 -9.89 17.99 -10.78
C THR A 179 -9.77 16.85 -9.76
N ARG A 180 -8.62 16.18 -9.73
CA ARG A 180 -8.30 15.10 -8.80
C ARG A 180 -8.20 15.57 -7.36
N LEU A 181 -7.70 16.78 -7.16
CA LEU A 181 -7.57 17.41 -5.86
C LEU A 181 -8.94 17.73 -5.27
N GLN A 182 -9.81 18.37 -6.05
CA GLN A 182 -11.20 18.64 -5.67
C GLN A 182 -11.95 17.34 -5.32
N GLU A 183 -11.86 16.32 -6.18
CA GLU A 183 -12.49 15.02 -5.93
C GLU A 183 -11.98 14.38 -4.63
N THR A 184 -10.68 14.49 -4.34
CA THR A 184 -10.10 13.93 -3.12
C THR A 184 -10.54 14.70 -1.88
N ILE A 185 -10.61 16.03 -1.93
CA ILE A 185 -11.14 16.86 -0.84
C ILE A 185 -12.61 16.53 -0.59
N GLU A 186 -13.42 16.40 -1.63
CA GLU A 186 -14.83 15.99 -1.53
C GLU A 186 -14.98 14.60 -0.91
N LEU A 187 -14.13 13.64 -1.31
CA LEU A 187 -14.11 12.32 -0.70
C LEU A 187 -13.81 12.39 0.81
N LEU A 188 -12.78 13.14 1.21
CA LEU A 188 -12.33 13.21 2.60
C LEU A 188 -13.30 13.99 3.51
N THR A 189 -13.93 15.04 2.98
CA THR A 189 -14.93 15.85 3.72
C THR A 189 -16.29 15.17 3.73
N GLY A 190 -16.70 14.55 2.61
CA GLY A 190 -17.98 13.85 2.48
C GLY A 190 -18.10 12.61 3.36
N THR A 191 -16.99 11.95 3.71
CA THR A 191 -16.98 10.83 4.66
C THR A 191 -16.85 11.27 6.12
N MET A 192 -17.07 12.55 6.43
CA MET A 192 -16.97 13.04 7.80
C MET A 192 -17.90 12.29 8.76
N GLY A 193 -19.16 12.08 8.35
CA GLY A 193 -20.20 11.40 9.13
C GLY A 193 -20.11 9.87 9.11
N THR A 194 -19.60 9.29 8.02
CA THR A 194 -19.50 7.83 7.80
C THR A 194 -18.12 7.26 8.15
N SER A 195 -17.16 8.11 8.57
CA SER A 195 -15.86 7.61 9.02
C SER A 195 -15.96 6.96 10.39
N GLN A 196 -15.69 5.66 10.41
CA GLN A 196 -15.63 4.88 11.63
C GLN A 196 -14.45 5.35 12.50
N ILE A 197 -14.61 5.23 13.82
CA ILE A 197 -13.70 5.82 14.82
C ILE A 197 -12.24 5.42 14.57
N ALA A 198 -11.97 4.15 14.26
CA ALA A 198 -10.63 3.62 14.01
C ALA A 198 -9.95 4.22 12.76
N ALA A 199 -10.73 4.79 11.83
CA ALA A 199 -10.27 5.32 10.55
C ALA A 199 -10.09 6.86 10.57
N ARG A 200 -10.70 7.58 11.52
CA ARG A 200 -10.68 9.06 11.58
C ARG A 200 -9.28 9.65 11.58
N HIS A 201 -8.36 9.07 12.35
CA HIS A 201 -6.96 9.53 12.38
C HIS A 201 -6.30 9.40 11.00
N MET A 202 -6.55 8.31 10.28
CA MET A 202 -5.97 8.11 8.95
C MET A 202 -6.59 9.04 7.91
N ARG A 203 -7.89 9.36 8.03
CA ARG A 203 -8.53 10.40 7.20
C ARG A 203 -7.88 11.76 7.41
N LEU A 204 -7.66 12.15 8.67
CA LEU A 204 -6.94 13.39 9.01
C LEU A 204 -5.51 13.38 8.47
N LYS A 205 -4.81 12.24 8.55
CA LYS A 205 -3.48 12.11 7.92
C LYS A 205 -3.52 12.41 6.42
N CYS A 206 -4.51 11.88 5.70
CA CYS A 206 -4.68 12.19 4.26
C CYS A 206 -4.89 13.69 4.02
N MET A 207 -5.73 14.34 4.84
CA MET A 207 -5.96 15.78 4.76
C MET A 207 -4.67 16.58 5.01
N ASN A 208 -3.90 16.22 6.04
CA ASN A 208 -2.63 16.90 6.33
C ASN A 208 -1.64 16.79 5.17
N ILE A 209 -1.46 15.59 4.59
CA ILE A 209 -0.55 15.43 3.43
C ILE A 209 -0.96 16.32 2.25
N ILE A 210 -2.27 16.43 2.00
CA ILE A 210 -2.79 17.28 0.93
C ILE A 210 -2.52 18.76 1.23
N ILE A 211 -2.76 19.20 2.48
CA ILE A 211 -2.51 20.57 2.92
C ILE A 211 -1.01 20.91 2.83
N ASP A 212 -0.16 20.06 3.39
CA ASP A 212 1.30 20.25 3.39
C ASP A 212 1.86 20.36 1.96
N GLY A 213 1.32 19.56 1.03
CA GLY A 213 1.75 19.65 -0.37
C GLY A 213 1.33 20.95 -1.09
N PHE A 214 0.39 21.73 -0.56
CA PHE A 214 0.15 23.09 -1.08
C PHE A 214 1.25 24.07 -0.65
N ASP A 215 1.73 23.96 0.59
CA ASP A 215 2.77 24.85 1.12
C ASP A 215 4.10 24.66 0.35
N ASP A 216 4.42 23.42 -0.03
CA ASP A 216 5.59 23.12 -0.86
C ASP A 216 5.48 23.74 -2.27
N THR A 217 4.29 23.73 -2.89
CA THR A 217 4.08 24.37 -4.21
C THR A 217 4.15 25.90 -4.18
N HIS A 218 3.87 26.54 -3.03
CA HIS A 218 4.06 27.98 -2.87
C HIS A 218 5.53 28.37 -2.66
N SER A 219 6.37 27.44 -2.23
CA SER A 219 7.80 27.64 -2.00
C SER A 219 8.63 27.70 -3.28
N GLU A 220 8.16 27.06 -4.36
CA GLU A 220 8.85 27.03 -5.67
C GLU A 220 8.54 28.25 -6.56
N HIS A 221 7.64 29.15 -6.12
CA HIS A 221 7.17 30.32 -6.88
C HIS A 221 7.52 31.68 -6.25
N VAL A 222 8.47 31.72 -5.31
CA VAL A 222 9.01 32.97 -4.70
C VAL A 222 10.48 33.16 -5.02
#